data_AF-A0AA88YAG2-F1
#
_entry.id   AF-A0AA88YAG2-F1
#
_cell.length_a   1.000
_cell.length_b   1.000
_cell.length_c   1.000
_cell.angle_alpha   90.00
_cell.angle_beta   90.00
_cell.angle_gamma   90.00
#
_symmetry.space_group_name_H-M   'P 1'
#
loop_
_entity.id
_entity.type
_entity.pdbx_description
1 polymer ?
#
loop_
_entity_poly.entity_id
_entity_poly.type
_entity_poly.pdbx_seq_one_letter_code
_entity_poly.pdbx_strand_id
1 'polypeptide(L)'
;MFTDRDFDGGVLGLAWVASLSSSGGVCETFKTYSGNEQKSLNTGIVTVKNYGKSVASVVTQVTFAHELGHNFGSDHDKDGTSCAPGGDQGNFIMYSKATSGYLSNNDEFSTCSVQQISPIIANKARSSSGCFTVHTGKICGNKIVEGDEECDCGWDDECSESCCVPQSSGASNPCTFNNPSNTPNFCSPSQGPCCTSNCQYRQSSESYTCRQNTTCMDKAVTHGLLSLTFSNGSGFSCPDSSPKSNGTSCNDGQVCYLGECSASVCLANGYQSCQCPGNGFSDANLCKLCCVDGNGSCKFASELSGITETNAFPGSLCNDFQGYCDVFYVCREVDPSGPLNNIRKLLLSGEVIETVKTFLTEHWYVGIAAGVGLIIILAVIVKVCSKSHGPKARSSSLEVLSKNNRVGPRETHM
;
A
#
# COMPACT_ATOMS: atom_id res chain seq x y z
N MET A 1 3.46 -3.02 6.34
CA MET A 1 2.92 -4.40 6.43
C MET A 1 2.39 -4.80 5.07
N PHE A 2 2.69 -6.01 4.61
CA PHE A 2 2.04 -6.60 3.42
C PHE A 2 0.89 -7.52 3.84
N THR A 3 -0.20 -7.56 3.07
CA THR A 3 -1.35 -8.42 3.32
C THR A 3 -1.96 -8.91 2.00
N ASP A 4 -2.73 -10.01 2.05
CA ASP A 4 -3.57 -10.50 0.95
C ASP A 4 -5.05 -10.30 1.31
N ARG A 5 -5.45 -9.05 1.49
CA ARG A 5 -6.83 -8.67 1.87
C ARG A 5 -7.43 -7.75 0.83
N ASP A 6 -8.66 -8.01 0.45
CA ASP A 6 -9.40 -7.17 -0.47
C ASP A 6 -10.05 -6.03 0.33
N PHE A 7 -9.59 -4.80 0.14
CA PHE A 7 -10.12 -3.63 0.86
C PHE A 7 -11.25 -2.96 0.07
N ASP A 8 -12.20 -2.40 0.80
CA ASP A 8 -13.33 -1.69 0.20
C ASP A 8 -12.87 -0.50 -0.64
N GLY A 9 -13.59 -0.23 -1.72
CA GLY A 9 -13.34 0.94 -2.59
C GLY A 9 -12.08 0.83 -3.46
N GLY A 10 -11.45 -0.34 -3.53
CA GLY A 10 -10.27 -0.57 -4.36
C GLY A 10 -8.98 0.02 -3.79
N VAL A 11 -8.94 0.21 -2.47
CA VAL A 11 -7.76 0.71 -1.75
C VAL A 11 -6.66 -0.35 -1.78
N LEU A 12 -5.48 0.01 -2.30
CA LEU A 12 -4.32 -0.88 -2.36
C LEU A 12 -3.35 -0.69 -1.18
N GLY A 13 -3.42 0.44 -0.50
CA GLY A 13 -2.55 0.76 0.62
C GLY A 13 -3.08 1.90 1.48
N LEU A 14 -2.45 2.07 2.65
CA LEU A 14 -2.69 3.20 3.53
C LEU A 14 -1.46 3.49 4.38
N ALA A 15 -1.11 4.76 4.49
CA ALA A 15 0.00 5.24 5.29
C ALA A 15 -0.30 6.54 6.04
N TRP A 16 0.43 6.76 7.12
CA TRP A 16 0.44 8.05 7.80
C TRP A 16 1.37 9.02 7.08
N VAL A 17 0.86 10.21 6.75
CA VAL A 17 1.64 11.25 6.08
C VAL A 17 2.58 11.95 7.07
N ALA A 18 3.87 12.06 6.74
CA ALA A 18 4.79 12.84 7.56
C ALA A 18 4.55 14.33 7.43
N SER A 19 4.76 15.02 8.55
CA SER A 19 4.68 16.47 8.64
C SER A 19 5.71 16.99 9.65
N LEU A 20 6.11 18.25 9.47
CA LEU A 20 6.93 18.99 10.44
C LEU A 20 6.11 19.59 11.58
N SER A 21 4.79 19.77 11.39
CA SER A 21 3.89 20.40 12.36
C SER A 21 2.94 19.41 13.03
N SER A 22 2.81 18.19 12.49
CA SER A 22 1.92 17.17 13.02
C SER A 22 2.61 15.80 13.14
N SER A 23 1.97 14.90 13.89
CA SER A 23 2.48 13.54 14.11
C SER A 23 2.14 12.65 12.92
N GLY A 24 3.09 11.81 12.49
CA GLY A 24 2.92 10.91 11.35
C GLY A 24 4.22 10.67 10.60
N GLY A 25 4.27 9.54 9.90
CA GLY A 25 5.31 9.14 8.97
C GLY A 25 6.67 8.87 9.59
N VAL A 26 7.72 9.08 8.79
CA VAL A 26 9.09 8.67 9.08
C VAL A 26 9.58 9.15 10.45
N CYS A 27 10.27 8.25 11.15
CA CYS A 27 10.84 8.48 12.48
C CYS A 27 9.84 8.87 13.57
N GLU A 28 8.53 8.65 13.39
CA GLU A 28 7.61 8.76 14.52
C GLU A 28 7.82 7.66 15.55
N THR A 29 7.60 8.03 16.82
CA THR A 29 7.79 7.16 17.97
C THR A 29 6.47 6.81 18.63
N PHE A 30 6.49 5.75 19.44
CA PHE A 30 5.34 5.31 20.22
C PHE A 30 4.98 6.37 21.27
N LYS A 31 3.76 6.90 21.22
CA LYS A 31 3.27 7.89 22.18
C LYS A 31 1.75 7.81 22.38
N THR A 32 1.27 8.49 23.42
CA THR A 32 -0.15 8.58 23.76
C THR A 32 -0.80 9.74 23.02
N TYR A 33 -1.93 9.48 22.36
CA TYR A 33 -2.74 10.44 21.60
C TYR A 33 -4.06 10.74 22.32
N SER A 34 -4.84 11.69 21.77
CA SER A 34 -6.18 12.01 22.24
C SER A 34 -7.03 10.74 22.35
N GLY A 35 -7.69 10.56 23.51
CA GLY A 35 -8.47 9.35 23.80
C GLY A 35 -7.70 8.24 24.53
N ASN A 36 -6.51 8.52 25.06
CA ASN A 36 -5.62 7.56 25.75
C ASN A 36 -5.17 6.38 24.87
N GLU A 37 -5.24 6.53 23.55
CA GLU A 37 -4.71 5.54 22.62
C GLU A 37 -3.20 5.69 22.50
N GLN A 38 -2.47 4.58 22.62
CA GLN A 38 -1.03 4.55 22.40
C GLN A 38 -0.73 3.88 21.08
N LYS A 39 0.01 4.55 20.20
CA LYS A 39 0.30 4.07 18.85
C LYS A 39 1.59 4.66 18.31
N SER A 40 2.12 4.04 17.25
CA SER A 40 3.23 4.55 16.44
C SER A 40 2.72 4.85 15.03
N LEU A 41 2.90 6.09 14.58
CA LEU A 41 2.38 6.57 13.30
C LEU A 41 3.42 6.56 12.17
N ASN A 42 4.52 5.82 12.34
CA ASN A 42 5.52 5.55 11.31
C ASN A 42 5.20 4.25 10.55
N THR A 43 3.92 4.05 10.24
CA THR A 43 3.37 2.78 9.76
C THR A 43 2.63 2.94 8.45
N GLY A 44 2.58 1.85 7.68
CA GLY A 44 1.80 1.73 6.45
C GLY A 44 1.46 0.28 6.15
N ILE A 45 0.44 0.09 5.32
CA ILE A 45 -0.06 -1.21 4.87
C ILE A 45 -0.21 -1.21 3.35
N VAL A 46 0.10 -2.34 2.72
CA VAL A 46 -0.09 -2.58 1.28
C VAL A 46 -0.73 -3.95 1.11
N THR A 47 -1.71 -4.05 0.21
CA THR A 47 -2.31 -5.33 -0.18
C THR A 47 -1.90 -5.75 -1.58
N VAL A 48 -1.81 -7.06 -1.78
CA VAL A 48 -1.55 -7.68 -3.10
C VAL A 48 -2.83 -8.17 -3.79
N LYS A 49 -4.00 -7.71 -3.33
CA LYS A 49 -5.32 -8.13 -3.82
C LYS A 49 -6.28 -6.96 -3.97
N ASN A 50 -7.04 -6.97 -5.07
CA ASN A 50 -8.04 -5.96 -5.38
C ASN A 50 -9.21 -6.59 -6.15
N TYR A 51 -10.45 -6.37 -5.71
CA TYR A 51 -11.67 -6.90 -6.33
C TYR A 51 -11.60 -8.41 -6.64
N GLY A 52 -11.09 -9.18 -5.68
CA GLY A 52 -10.97 -10.63 -5.76
C GLY A 52 -9.80 -11.15 -6.61
N LYS A 53 -9.00 -10.27 -7.22
CA LYS A 53 -7.87 -10.63 -8.10
C LYS A 53 -6.53 -10.21 -7.49
N SER A 54 -5.50 -11.01 -7.77
CA SER A 54 -4.13 -10.66 -7.40
C SER A 54 -3.64 -9.47 -8.21
N VAL A 55 -2.99 -8.53 -7.54
CA VAL A 55 -2.40 -7.34 -8.15
C VAL A 55 -1.01 -7.70 -8.68
N ALA A 56 -0.68 -7.24 -9.89
CA ALA A 56 0.63 -7.51 -10.48
C ALA A 56 1.77 -6.97 -9.61
N SER A 57 2.92 -7.65 -9.62
CA SER A 57 4.08 -7.30 -8.80
C SER A 57 4.53 -5.84 -9.01
N VAL A 58 4.53 -5.37 -10.26
CA VAL A 58 4.90 -3.98 -10.59
C VAL A 58 3.96 -2.96 -9.95
N VAL A 59 2.65 -3.21 -9.96
CA VAL A 59 1.66 -2.31 -9.33
C VAL A 59 1.80 -2.35 -7.81
N THR A 60 2.09 -3.51 -7.24
CA THR A 60 2.37 -3.65 -5.79
C THR A 60 3.60 -2.86 -5.38
N GLN A 61 4.67 -2.89 -6.18
CA GLN A 61 5.90 -2.11 -5.93
C GLN A 61 5.62 -0.60 -5.99
N VAL A 62 4.88 -0.13 -6.99
CA VAL A 62 4.48 1.28 -7.10
C VAL A 62 3.59 1.68 -5.92
N THR A 63 2.64 0.84 -5.52
CA THR A 63 1.79 1.07 -4.34
C THR A 63 2.63 1.16 -3.07
N PHE A 64 3.59 0.26 -2.89
CA PHE A 64 4.50 0.33 -1.74
C PHE A 64 5.34 1.61 -1.73
N ALA A 65 5.85 2.03 -2.89
CA ALA A 65 6.55 3.30 -3.02
C ALA A 65 5.65 4.51 -2.73
N HIS A 66 4.38 4.46 -3.13
CA HIS A 66 3.36 5.47 -2.86
C HIS A 66 3.10 5.65 -1.35
N GLU A 67 2.82 4.54 -0.65
CA GLU A 67 2.61 4.57 0.80
C GLU A 67 3.87 5.00 1.57
N LEU A 68 5.04 4.65 1.04
CA LEU A 68 6.31 5.12 1.58
C LEU A 68 6.50 6.63 1.32
N GLY A 69 6.10 7.13 0.15
CA GLY A 69 6.10 8.55 -0.19
C GLY A 69 5.24 9.39 0.76
N HIS A 70 4.08 8.87 1.17
CA HIS A 70 3.29 9.45 2.25
C HIS A 70 4.05 9.47 3.58
N ASN A 71 4.68 8.35 3.98
CA ASN A 71 5.53 8.33 5.18
C ASN A 71 6.70 9.33 5.10
N PHE A 72 7.16 9.69 3.90
CA PHE A 72 8.14 10.74 3.67
C PHE A 72 7.55 12.16 3.55
N GLY A 73 6.23 12.29 3.62
CA GLY A 73 5.49 13.54 3.74
C GLY A 73 5.06 14.16 2.42
N SER A 74 5.04 13.38 1.34
CA SER A 74 4.36 13.81 0.12
C SER A 74 2.86 13.63 0.25
N ASP A 75 2.10 14.68 -0.04
CA ASP A 75 0.70 14.54 -0.43
C ASP A 75 0.59 13.99 -1.87
N HIS A 76 -0.62 13.70 -2.29
CA HIS A 76 -0.90 13.31 -3.68
C HIS A 76 -0.56 14.41 -4.69
N ASP A 77 -0.11 13.99 -5.87
CA ASP A 77 0.05 14.86 -7.03
C ASP A 77 -1.32 15.37 -7.51
N LYS A 78 -1.39 16.66 -7.85
CA LYS A 78 -2.63 17.32 -8.28
C LYS A 78 -2.89 17.14 -9.76
N ASP A 79 -4.09 16.69 -10.10
CA ASP A 79 -4.57 16.60 -11.49
C ASP A 79 -4.45 17.93 -12.24
N GLY A 80 -4.18 17.85 -13.55
CA GLY A 80 -4.08 19.03 -14.41
C GLY A 80 -2.80 19.86 -14.20
N THR A 81 -1.82 19.32 -13.49
CA THR A 81 -0.50 19.95 -13.29
C THR A 81 0.61 19.12 -13.95
N SER A 82 1.81 19.69 -14.05
CA SER A 82 3.00 18.95 -14.52
C SER A 82 3.37 17.75 -13.64
N CYS A 83 2.80 17.62 -12.45
CA CYS A 83 3.05 16.53 -11.51
C CYS A 83 2.05 15.36 -11.65
N ALA A 84 1.00 15.52 -12.46
CA ALA A 84 0.11 14.43 -12.87
C ALA A 84 -0.18 14.56 -14.38
N PRO A 85 0.83 14.31 -15.23
CA PRO A 85 0.75 14.63 -16.66
C PRO A 85 -0.14 13.67 -17.46
N GLY A 86 -0.41 12.46 -16.95
CA GLY A 86 -1.16 11.42 -17.66
C GLY A 86 -0.53 11.03 -19.00
N GLY A 87 -1.38 10.60 -19.95
CA GLY A 87 -0.97 10.28 -21.32
C GLY A 87 0.01 9.10 -21.42
N ASP A 88 0.83 9.10 -22.46
CA ASP A 88 1.72 7.98 -22.83
C ASP A 88 2.82 7.69 -21.79
N GLN A 89 3.21 8.70 -21.01
CA GLN A 89 4.20 8.55 -19.94
C GLN A 89 3.56 8.16 -18.60
N GLY A 90 2.24 8.28 -18.48
CA GLY A 90 1.49 8.01 -17.26
C GLY A 90 1.71 9.05 -16.15
N ASN A 91 1.10 8.80 -15.00
CA ASN A 91 1.27 9.63 -13.81
C ASN A 91 2.43 9.13 -12.93
N PHE A 92 2.92 10.00 -12.04
CA PHE A 92 3.99 9.69 -11.09
C PHE A 92 3.50 8.85 -9.90
N ILE A 93 4.43 8.35 -9.09
CA ILE A 93 4.16 7.48 -7.94
C ILE A 93 3.06 8.03 -7.00
N MET A 94 3.03 9.35 -6.75
CA MET A 94 2.07 9.97 -5.83
C MET A 94 0.73 10.32 -6.48
N TYR A 95 0.42 9.77 -7.64
CA TYR A 95 -0.90 9.90 -8.25
C TYR A 95 -1.99 9.30 -7.35
N SER A 96 -3.09 10.03 -7.17
CA SER A 96 -4.11 9.69 -6.17
C SER A 96 -5.12 8.61 -6.60
N LYS A 97 -5.01 8.10 -7.82
CA LYS A 97 -5.98 7.20 -8.44
C LYS A 97 -5.25 5.97 -9.00
N ALA A 98 -5.85 5.30 -9.96
CA ALA A 98 -5.34 4.04 -10.46
C ALA A 98 -4.07 4.21 -11.30
N THR A 99 -3.22 3.18 -11.30
CA THR A 99 -2.00 3.12 -12.13
C THR A 99 -1.82 1.73 -12.74
N SER A 100 -1.25 1.66 -13.95
CA SER A 100 -0.88 0.40 -14.59
C SER A 100 0.46 -0.13 -14.10
N GLY A 101 1.33 0.74 -13.59
CA GLY A 101 2.69 0.42 -13.13
C GLY A 101 3.72 0.23 -14.26
N TYR A 102 3.31 0.23 -15.54
CA TYR A 102 4.19 -0.07 -16.67
C TYR A 102 4.68 1.16 -17.44
N LEU A 103 4.19 2.36 -17.13
CA LEU A 103 4.55 3.59 -17.85
C LEU A 103 5.76 4.27 -17.20
N SER A 104 6.50 5.05 -17.98
CA SER A 104 7.81 5.59 -17.60
C SER A 104 7.81 6.52 -16.39
N ASN A 105 6.67 7.12 -16.02
CA ASN A 105 6.59 7.95 -14.81
C ASN A 105 6.20 7.12 -13.58
N ASN A 106 5.72 5.88 -13.72
CA ASN A 106 5.18 5.09 -12.62
C ASN A 106 6.26 4.64 -11.62
N ASP A 107 7.54 4.69 -11.98
CA ASP A 107 8.69 4.39 -11.14
C ASP A 107 9.44 5.64 -10.63
N GLU A 108 8.88 6.83 -10.88
CA GLU A 108 9.47 8.12 -10.47
C GLU A 108 8.55 8.93 -9.55
N PHE A 109 9.16 9.70 -8.65
CA PHE A 109 8.47 10.76 -7.91
C PHE A 109 8.45 12.05 -8.73
N SER A 110 7.31 12.73 -8.75
CA SER A 110 7.17 14.03 -9.40
C SER A 110 8.05 15.09 -8.72
N THR A 111 8.30 16.20 -9.41
CA THR A 111 9.00 17.36 -8.81
C THR A 111 8.23 17.94 -7.61
N CYS A 112 6.89 17.87 -7.61
CA CYS A 112 6.06 18.28 -6.48
C CYS A 112 6.27 17.38 -5.26
N SER A 113 6.35 16.07 -5.48
CA SER A 113 6.59 15.08 -4.42
C SER A 113 7.97 15.27 -3.80
N VAL A 114 9.00 15.42 -4.63
CA VAL A 114 10.39 15.66 -4.17
C VAL A 114 10.50 16.93 -3.33
N GLN A 115 9.80 18.01 -3.72
CA GLN A 115 9.80 19.27 -2.97
C GLN A 115 9.17 19.13 -1.57
N GLN A 116 8.18 18.25 -1.40
CA GLN A 116 7.54 17.97 -0.11
C GLN A 116 8.37 17.02 0.76
N ILE A 117 8.96 15.99 0.16
CA ILE A 117 9.77 14.97 0.85
C ILE A 117 11.08 15.56 1.38
N SER A 118 11.75 16.39 0.59
CA SER A 118 13.08 16.95 0.91
C SER A 118 13.18 17.58 2.32
N PRO A 119 12.29 18.52 2.72
CA PRO A 119 12.35 19.11 4.06
C PRO A 119 12.05 18.12 5.19
N ILE A 120 11.23 17.08 4.95
CA ILE A 120 10.95 16.04 5.95
C ILE A 120 12.20 15.20 6.20
N ILE A 121 12.91 14.79 5.15
CA ILE A 121 14.17 14.06 5.30
C ILE A 121 15.19 14.92 6.07
N ALA A 122 15.34 16.19 5.70
CA ALA A 122 16.32 17.08 6.32
C ALA A 122 16.02 17.35 7.81
N ASN A 123 14.76 17.62 8.16
CA ASN A 123 14.41 18.14 9.49
C ASN A 123 13.77 17.11 10.43
N LYS A 124 13.25 16.00 9.92
CA LYS A 124 12.65 14.93 10.72
C LYS A 124 13.56 13.70 10.74
N ALA A 125 13.93 13.19 9.56
CA ALA A 125 14.65 11.93 9.45
C ALA A 125 16.13 12.02 9.84
N ARG A 126 16.84 13.05 9.36
CA ARG A 126 18.28 13.28 9.60
C ARG A 126 18.59 14.24 10.75
N SER A 127 17.56 14.71 11.46
CA SER A 127 17.75 15.58 12.63
C SER A 127 18.44 14.84 13.79
N SER A 128 18.85 15.57 14.83
CA SER A 128 19.42 14.96 16.04
C SER A 128 18.43 14.03 16.78
N SER A 129 17.13 14.25 16.60
CA SER A 129 16.03 13.39 17.07
C SER A 129 15.51 12.42 15.98
N GLY A 130 16.17 12.38 14.83
CA GLY A 130 15.82 11.52 13.71
C GLY A 130 16.27 10.08 13.93
N CYS A 131 15.79 9.19 13.05
CA CYS A 131 16.03 7.76 13.12
C CYS A 131 16.95 7.24 12.01
N PHE A 132 17.38 8.11 11.08
CA PHE A 132 18.25 7.68 9.99
C PHE A 132 19.67 7.46 10.50
N THR A 133 20.20 6.28 10.22
CA THR A 133 21.58 5.92 10.51
C THR A 133 22.41 5.93 9.24
N VAL A 134 23.74 5.95 9.38
CA VAL A 134 24.65 5.73 8.25
C VAL A 134 24.38 4.34 7.69
N HIS A 135 24.30 4.23 6.37
CA HIS A 135 24.14 2.95 5.69
C HIS A 135 25.36 2.07 5.96
N THR A 136 25.14 0.93 6.62
CA THR A 136 26.20 -0.03 6.98
C THR A 136 26.49 -1.05 5.87
N GLY A 137 25.69 -1.07 4.80
CA GLY A 137 25.84 -2.00 3.68
C GLY A 137 25.32 -3.43 3.94
N LYS A 138 25.02 -3.79 5.18
CA LYS A 138 24.50 -5.10 5.59
C LYS A 138 23.77 -5.03 6.94
N ILE A 139 22.81 -5.93 7.16
CA ILE A 139 22.10 -6.10 8.45
C ILE A 139 21.94 -7.60 8.76
N CYS A 140 22.95 -8.18 9.40
CA CYS A 140 22.90 -9.56 9.87
C CYS A 140 21.73 -9.83 10.83
N GLY A 141 20.85 -10.75 10.43
CA GLY A 141 19.66 -11.17 11.14
C GLY A 141 18.35 -10.75 10.45
N ASN A 142 18.40 -10.12 9.27
CA ASN A 142 17.23 -9.74 8.48
C ASN A 142 16.82 -10.80 7.44
N LYS A 143 17.56 -11.92 7.37
CA LYS A 143 17.38 -13.06 6.46
C LYS A 143 17.66 -12.74 4.99
N ILE A 144 18.47 -11.71 4.73
CA ILE A 144 18.92 -11.32 3.40
C ILE A 144 20.43 -11.28 3.43
N VAL A 145 21.07 -12.05 2.54
CA VAL A 145 22.54 -12.06 2.45
C VAL A 145 23.01 -10.76 1.78
N GLU A 146 23.68 -9.90 2.53
CA GLU A 146 24.12 -8.57 2.09
C GLU A 146 25.64 -8.36 2.28
N GLY A 147 26.26 -7.58 1.39
CA GLY A 147 27.67 -7.20 1.51
C GLY A 147 28.63 -8.39 1.53
N ASP A 148 29.32 -8.56 2.66
CA ASP A 148 30.29 -9.63 2.95
C ASP A 148 29.74 -10.75 3.83
N GLU A 149 28.42 -10.80 4.06
CA GLU A 149 27.77 -11.95 4.71
C GLU A 149 27.87 -13.21 3.85
N GLU A 150 28.14 -14.35 4.47
CA GLU A 150 28.17 -15.63 3.78
C GLU A 150 26.77 -16.28 3.76
N CYS A 151 25.96 -16.01 4.79
CA CYS A 151 24.61 -16.51 4.98
C CYS A 151 23.85 -15.61 5.96
N ASP A 152 22.51 -15.66 5.97
CA ASP A 152 21.71 -15.00 7.01
C ASP A 152 20.43 -15.80 7.28
N CYS A 153 20.43 -16.57 8.37
CA CYS A 153 19.27 -17.35 8.79
C CYS A 153 18.35 -16.62 9.80
N GLY A 154 18.65 -15.36 10.13
CA GLY A 154 17.95 -14.60 11.16
C GLY A 154 18.58 -14.71 12.55
N TRP A 155 17.76 -14.43 13.56
CA TRP A 155 18.13 -14.56 14.97
C TRP A 155 18.12 -16.01 15.45
N ASP A 156 18.74 -16.29 16.59
CA ASP A 156 18.88 -17.65 17.17
C ASP A 156 17.53 -18.41 17.31
N ASP A 157 16.45 -17.70 17.61
CA ASP A 157 15.10 -18.27 17.72
C ASP A 157 14.38 -18.46 16.38
N GLU A 158 14.88 -17.85 15.31
CA GLU A 158 14.33 -17.95 13.95
C GLU A 158 15.13 -18.88 13.04
N CYS A 159 16.41 -19.07 13.35
CA CYS A 159 17.35 -19.84 12.53
C CYS A 159 17.11 -21.34 12.67
N SER A 160 16.43 -21.92 11.67
CA SER A 160 16.13 -23.36 11.64
C SER A 160 17.23 -24.21 10.99
N GLU A 161 18.26 -23.60 10.40
CA GLU A 161 19.33 -24.29 9.69
C GLU A 161 20.62 -24.42 10.51
N SER A 162 21.39 -25.48 10.29
CA SER A 162 22.68 -25.67 10.97
C SER A 162 23.88 -25.13 10.17
N CYS A 163 23.64 -24.61 8.97
CA CYS A 163 24.68 -24.20 8.02
C CYS A 163 25.19 -22.78 8.25
N CYS A 164 24.40 -21.96 8.94
CA CYS A 164 24.73 -20.58 9.26
C CYS A 164 24.86 -20.39 10.76
N VAL A 165 25.77 -19.50 11.17
CA VAL A 165 25.82 -19.03 12.55
C VAL A 165 24.76 -17.92 12.71
N PRO A 166 23.71 -18.11 13.53
CA PRO A 166 22.65 -17.12 13.68
C PRO A 166 23.14 -15.83 14.34
N GLN A 167 22.39 -14.76 14.15
CA GLN A 167 22.56 -13.54 14.92
C GLN A 167 22.17 -13.79 16.39
N SER A 168 23.08 -13.47 17.31
CA SER A 168 22.82 -13.51 18.75
C SER A 168 23.82 -12.63 19.52
N SER A 169 23.46 -12.21 20.73
CA SER A 169 24.30 -11.33 21.55
C SER A 169 25.66 -11.93 21.95
N GLY A 170 25.85 -13.24 21.80
CA GLY A 170 27.09 -13.95 22.11
C GLY A 170 27.82 -14.53 20.89
N ALA A 171 27.28 -14.38 19.68
CA ALA A 171 27.92 -14.89 18.47
C ALA A 171 29.19 -14.09 18.16
N SER A 172 30.33 -14.77 18.07
CA SER A 172 31.60 -14.12 17.74
C SER A 172 31.68 -13.70 16.27
N ASN A 173 30.93 -14.38 15.39
CA ASN A 173 30.89 -14.10 13.94
C ASN A 173 29.54 -14.54 13.35
N PRO A 174 28.44 -13.84 13.65
CA PRO A 174 27.12 -14.18 13.10
C PRO A 174 27.07 -13.95 11.58
N CYS A 175 26.09 -14.57 10.90
CA CYS A 175 25.93 -14.50 9.44
C CYS A 175 27.14 -15.00 8.64
N THR A 176 27.83 -15.98 9.22
CA THR A 176 28.92 -16.72 8.56
C THR A 176 28.66 -18.22 8.58
N PHE A 177 29.34 -18.94 7.70
CA PHE A 177 29.19 -20.37 7.57
C PHE A 177 29.59 -21.12 8.84
N ASN A 178 28.75 -22.06 9.25
CA ASN A 178 29.00 -22.90 10.40
C ASN A 178 29.78 -24.17 9.98
N ASN A 179 31.06 -24.24 10.37
CA ASN A 179 31.96 -25.39 10.11
C ASN A 179 32.07 -25.82 8.62
N PRO A 180 32.38 -24.91 7.67
CA PRO A 180 32.40 -25.21 6.24
C PRO A 180 33.49 -26.20 5.82
N SER A 181 34.61 -26.28 6.56
CA SER A 181 35.82 -27.03 6.18
C SER A 181 35.64 -28.54 6.01
N ASN A 182 34.56 -29.12 6.56
CA ASN A 182 34.30 -30.56 6.50
C ASN A 182 33.39 -30.96 5.32
N THR A 183 32.94 -29.99 4.53
CA THR A 183 31.88 -30.19 3.54
C THR A 183 32.28 -29.54 2.21
N PRO A 184 32.50 -30.33 1.15
CA PRO A 184 32.76 -29.77 -0.17
C PRO A 184 31.52 -29.04 -0.69
N ASN A 185 31.72 -27.93 -1.42
CA ASN A 185 30.64 -27.10 -1.96
C ASN A 185 29.65 -26.63 -0.88
N PHE A 186 30.18 -26.15 0.25
CA PHE A 186 29.37 -25.66 1.37
C PHE A 186 28.48 -24.49 0.96
N CYS A 187 27.26 -24.47 1.50
CA CYS A 187 26.31 -23.39 1.33
C CYS A 187 25.34 -23.32 2.51
N SER A 188 24.51 -22.28 2.51
CA SER A 188 23.39 -22.15 3.45
C SER A 188 22.05 -22.05 2.72
N PRO A 189 20.99 -22.78 3.14
CA PRO A 189 19.62 -22.52 2.71
C PRO A 189 19.20 -21.04 2.64
N SER A 190 19.70 -20.17 3.52
CA SER A 190 19.46 -18.72 3.46
C SER A 190 20.00 -18.03 2.21
N GLN A 191 20.99 -18.61 1.52
CA GLN A 191 21.49 -18.09 0.25
C GLN A 191 20.52 -18.35 -0.92
N GLY A 192 19.61 -19.32 -0.77
CA GLY A 192 18.59 -19.61 -1.77
C GLY A 192 18.23 -21.09 -1.92
N PRO A 193 17.23 -21.39 -2.77
CA PRO A 193 16.62 -22.72 -2.87
C PRO A 193 17.53 -23.81 -3.46
N CYS A 194 18.70 -23.43 -3.98
CA CYS A 194 19.69 -24.33 -4.57
C CYS A 194 20.63 -24.97 -3.53
N CYS A 195 20.59 -24.51 -2.29
CA CYS A 195 21.29 -25.14 -1.19
C CYS A 195 20.41 -26.21 -0.52
N THR A 196 20.99 -27.36 -0.21
CA THR A 196 20.29 -28.42 0.53
C THR A 196 20.36 -28.19 2.03
N SER A 197 19.48 -28.84 2.80
CA SER A 197 19.52 -28.82 4.28
C SER A 197 20.79 -29.40 4.88
N ASN A 198 21.59 -30.13 4.10
CA ASN A 198 22.87 -30.71 4.52
C ASN A 198 24.06 -29.76 4.25
N CYS A 199 23.79 -28.48 4.03
CA CYS A 199 24.78 -27.44 3.79
C CYS A 199 25.64 -27.69 2.55
N GLN A 200 25.04 -28.28 1.51
CA GLN A 200 25.72 -28.61 0.25
C GLN A 200 24.92 -28.11 -0.94
N TYR A 201 25.62 -27.49 -1.89
CA TYR A 201 25.01 -27.15 -3.16
C TYR A 201 24.61 -28.42 -3.90
N ARG A 202 23.48 -28.36 -4.62
CA ARG A 202 23.06 -29.46 -5.49
C ARG A 202 24.08 -29.67 -6.61
N GLN A 203 24.34 -30.93 -6.94
CA GLN A 203 25.43 -31.32 -7.85
C GLN A 203 25.10 -31.03 -9.33
N SER A 204 26.13 -30.66 -10.10
CA SER A 204 26.36 -31.18 -11.47
C SER A 204 25.21 -31.85 -12.22
N SER A 205 25.17 -33.14 -11.95
CA SER A 205 24.42 -34.15 -12.67
C SER A 205 22.93 -34.12 -12.39
N GLU A 206 22.48 -33.27 -11.45
CA GLU A 206 21.09 -33.22 -11.02
C GLU A 206 20.40 -31.97 -11.59
N SER A 207 19.46 -32.19 -12.50
CA SER A 207 18.52 -31.14 -12.88
C SER A 207 17.58 -30.86 -11.70
N TYR A 208 17.63 -29.65 -11.16
CA TYR A 208 16.79 -29.25 -10.04
C TYR A 208 15.91 -28.06 -10.41
N THR A 209 14.61 -28.20 -10.17
CA THR A 209 13.66 -27.10 -10.37
C THR A 209 13.63 -26.23 -9.10
N CYS A 210 14.29 -25.07 -9.17
CA CYS A 210 14.42 -24.16 -8.04
C CYS A 210 13.28 -23.13 -7.94
N ARG A 211 12.58 -22.86 -9.06
CA ARG A 211 11.28 -22.18 -9.08
C ARG A 211 10.31 -23.01 -9.92
N GLN A 212 9.13 -23.28 -9.38
CA GLN A 212 8.07 -23.96 -10.13
C GLN A 212 7.54 -23.05 -11.23
N ASN A 213 6.93 -23.65 -12.26
CA ASN A 213 6.22 -22.87 -13.26
C ASN A 213 4.99 -22.19 -12.64
N THR A 214 4.69 -20.99 -13.10
CA THR A 214 3.42 -20.31 -12.81
C THR A 214 2.59 -20.21 -14.09
N THR A 215 1.42 -19.57 -14.02
CA THR A 215 0.57 -19.32 -15.19
C THR A 215 1.27 -18.48 -16.25
N CYS A 216 2.20 -17.59 -15.86
CA CYS A 216 2.89 -16.66 -16.76
C CYS A 216 4.43 -16.74 -16.74
N MET A 217 5.02 -17.57 -15.88
CA MET A 217 6.46 -17.81 -15.84
C MET A 217 6.77 -19.30 -16.03
N ASP A 218 7.81 -19.60 -16.79
CA ASP A 218 8.32 -20.96 -16.89
C ASP A 218 9.10 -21.36 -15.64
N LYS A 219 9.24 -22.68 -15.44
CA LYS A 219 10.03 -23.21 -14.33
C LYS A 219 11.49 -22.78 -14.48
N ALA A 220 12.13 -22.38 -13.39
CA ALA A 220 13.57 -22.15 -13.36
C ALA A 220 14.26 -23.45 -12.95
N VAL A 221 15.12 -23.95 -13.85
CA VAL A 221 15.88 -25.19 -13.64
C VAL A 221 17.35 -24.85 -13.57
N THR A 222 18.03 -25.39 -12.57
CA THR A 222 19.49 -25.39 -12.52
C THR A 222 19.99 -26.73 -13.02
N HIS A 223 21.08 -26.71 -13.78
CA HIS A 223 21.74 -27.90 -14.33
C HIS A 223 23.08 -28.16 -13.63
N GLY A 224 23.11 -27.99 -12.31
CA GLY A 224 24.33 -28.08 -11.50
C GLY A 224 25.33 -26.93 -11.74
N LEU A 225 26.60 -27.11 -11.33
CA LEU A 225 27.74 -26.18 -11.38
C LEU A 225 27.92 -25.43 -12.71
N LEU A 226 27.09 -24.43 -12.95
CA LEU A 226 27.45 -23.28 -13.76
C LEU A 226 27.88 -22.19 -12.78
N SER A 227 29.19 -22.16 -12.58
CA SER A 227 29.93 -21.17 -11.80
C SER A 227 29.50 -19.76 -12.19
N LEU A 228 28.60 -19.15 -11.41
CA LEU A 228 28.62 -17.70 -11.27
C LEU A 228 29.83 -17.41 -10.39
N THR A 229 30.97 -17.13 -11.02
CA THR A 229 32.09 -16.46 -10.36
C THR A 229 31.63 -15.07 -9.99
N PHE A 230 31.19 -14.90 -8.75
CA PHE A 230 31.15 -13.58 -8.14
C PHE A 230 32.59 -13.15 -7.86
N SER A 231 32.83 -11.84 -7.80
CA SER A 231 34.14 -11.28 -7.44
C SER A 231 34.67 -11.76 -6.08
N ASN A 232 33.79 -12.34 -5.23
CA ASN A 232 34.09 -12.90 -3.91
C ASN A 232 34.06 -14.46 -3.85
N GLY A 233 33.84 -15.17 -4.96
CA GLY A 233 33.80 -16.64 -5.00
C GLY A 233 32.71 -17.23 -5.92
N SER A 234 32.68 -18.56 -6.06
CA SER A 234 31.63 -19.28 -6.79
C SER A 234 30.38 -19.44 -5.93
N GLY A 235 29.24 -18.87 -6.34
CA GLY A 235 27.95 -18.99 -5.67
C GLY A 235 26.86 -19.54 -6.61
N PHE A 236 25.80 -20.10 -6.07
CA PHE A 236 24.69 -20.66 -6.85
C PHE A 236 23.41 -19.89 -6.57
N SER A 237 22.95 -19.13 -7.55
CA SER A 237 21.61 -18.53 -7.52
C SER A 237 20.67 -19.33 -8.41
N CYS A 238 19.40 -19.38 -8.02
CA CYS A 238 18.36 -19.88 -8.92
C CYS A 238 18.18 -18.87 -10.06
N PRO A 239 18.41 -19.26 -11.33
CA PRO A 239 18.26 -18.35 -12.46
C PRO A 239 16.84 -17.79 -12.50
N ASP A 240 16.67 -16.63 -13.11
CA ASP A 240 15.35 -16.06 -13.28
C ASP A 240 14.50 -16.92 -14.21
N SER A 241 13.24 -17.09 -13.83
CA SER A 241 12.26 -17.74 -14.68
C SER A 241 12.07 -16.93 -15.96
N SER A 242 12.07 -17.62 -17.10
CA SER A 242 11.72 -17.00 -18.37
C SER A 242 10.22 -16.70 -18.42
N PRO A 243 9.79 -15.50 -18.85
CA PRO A 243 8.39 -15.19 -19.02
C PRO A 243 7.80 -16.03 -20.15
N LYS A 244 6.59 -16.55 -19.95
CA LYS A 244 5.81 -17.17 -21.02
C LYS A 244 5.44 -16.11 -22.06
N SER A 245 5.11 -16.57 -23.27
CA SER A 245 4.73 -15.69 -24.37
C SER A 245 3.58 -14.75 -23.99
N ASN A 246 3.71 -13.47 -24.31
CA ASN A 246 2.65 -12.48 -24.16
C ASN A 246 1.38 -12.96 -24.88
N GLY A 247 0.21 -12.76 -24.26
CA GLY A 247 -1.07 -13.25 -24.77
C GLY A 247 -1.44 -14.68 -24.35
N THR A 248 -0.56 -15.39 -23.62
CA THR A 248 -0.92 -16.71 -23.03
C THR A 248 -2.05 -16.53 -22.02
N SER A 249 -3.16 -17.26 -22.15
CA SER A 249 -4.26 -17.19 -21.18
C SER A 249 -3.81 -17.64 -19.80
N CYS A 250 -4.16 -16.86 -18.77
CA CYS A 250 -3.73 -17.11 -17.40
C CYS A 250 -4.87 -17.04 -16.37
N ASN A 251 -5.96 -16.34 -16.67
CA ASN A 251 -7.18 -16.26 -15.86
C ASN A 251 -8.36 -15.85 -16.76
N ASP A 252 -9.58 -15.89 -16.24
CA ASP A 252 -10.77 -15.46 -16.98
C ASP A 252 -10.66 -14.00 -17.43
N GLY A 253 -10.57 -13.79 -18.75
CA GLY A 253 -10.42 -12.46 -19.36
C GLY A 253 -9.02 -11.84 -19.25
N GLN A 254 -8.04 -12.55 -18.66
CA GLN A 254 -6.65 -12.08 -18.51
C GLN A 254 -5.65 -12.96 -19.24
N VAL A 255 -4.57 -12.33 -19.71
CA VAL A 255 -3.47 -12.97 -20.40
C VAL A 255 -2.13 -12.49 -19.86
N CYS A 256 -1.10 -13.28 -20.08
CA CYS A 256 0.25 -12.97 -19.66
C CYS A 256 0.80 -11.77 -20.41
N TYR A 257 1.45 -10.88 -19.67
CA TYR A 257 2.22 -9.77 -20.20
C TYR A 257 3.47 -9.58 -19.33
N LEU A 258 4.64 -9.71 -19.96
CA LEU A 258 5.94 -9.59 -19.28
C LEU A 258 6.07 -10.48 -18.04
N GLY A 259 5.57 -11.72 -18.12
CA GLY A 259 5.64 -12.70 -17.02
C GLY A 259 4.56 -12.59 -15.96
N GLU A 260 3.63 -11.63 -16.08
CA GLU A 260 2.55 -11.36 -15.12
C GLU A 260 1.17 -11.57 -15.74
N CYS A 261 0.19 -12.03 -14.96
CA CYS A 261 -1.19 -12.22 -15.40
C CYS A 261 -2.00 -10.91 -15.28
N SER A 262 -1.70 -9.93 -16.14
CA SER A 262 -2.19 -8.55 -15.98
C SER A 262 -2.83 -7.93 -17.22
N ALA A 263 -2.57 -8.45 -18.43
CA ALA A 263 -3.14 -7.90 -19.66
C ALA A 263 -4.52 -8.50 -19.98
N SER A 264 -5.27 -7.82 -20.85
CA SER A 264 -6.57 -8.33 -21.33
C SER A 264 -6.41 -9.23 -22.56
N VAL A 265 -7.46 -10.00 -22.88
CA VAL A 265 -7.53 -10.84 -24.09
C VAL A 265 -7.39 -10.08 -25.42
N CYS A 266 -7.46 -8.74 -25.42
CA CYS A 266 -7.10 -7.93 -26.60
C CYS A 266 -5.70 -8.30 -27.11
N LEU A 267 -4.74 -8.46 -26.19
CA LEU A 267 -3.33 -8.75 -26.52
C LEU A 267 -3.16 -10.11 -27.20
N ALA A 268 -3.92 -11.12 -26.78
CA ALA A 268 -3.89 -12.46 -27.39
C ALA A 268 -4.44 -12.47 -28.83
N ASN A 269 -5.29 -11.49 -29.17
CA ASN A 269 -5.89 -11.34 -30.49
C ASN A 269 -5.18 -10.30 -31.36
N GLY A 270 -3.99 -9.83 -30.95
CA GLY A 270 -3.20 -8.87 -31.72
C GLY A 270 -3.68 -7.42 -31.61
N TYR A 271 -4.52 -7.09 -30.63
CA TYR A 271 -4.99 -5.74 -30.37
C TYR A 271 -4.36 -5.15 -29.10
N GLN A 272 -4.28 -3.82 -29.03
CA GLN A 272 -3.89 -3.12 -27.79
C GLN A 272 -5.13 -2.89 -26.91
N SER A 273 -4.98 -3.03 -25.59
CA SER A 273 -6.07 -2.69 -24.65
C SER A 273 -6.26 -1.18 -24.59
N CYS A 274 -7.51 -0.73 -24.50
CA CYS A 274 -7.85 0.67 -24.28
C CYS A 274 -9.07 0.77 -23.36
N GLN A 275 -9.23 1.92 -22.69
CA GLN A 275 -10.43 2.20 -21.92
C GLN A 275 -11.54 2.66 -22.85
N CYS A 276 -12.74 2.11 -22.67
CA CYS A 276 -13.88 2.49 -23.49
C CYS A 276 -14.14 4.00 -23.38
N PRO A 277 -14.35 4.72 -24.50
CA PRO A 277 -14.53 6.17 -24.48
C PRO A 277 -15.66 6.61 -23.54
N GLY A 278 -15.45 7.66 -22.75
CA GLY A 278 -16.49 8.23 -21.88
C GLY A 278 -17.46 9.18 -22.58
N ASN A 279 -17.07 9.75 -23.73
CA ASN A 279 -17.92 10.70 -24.47
C ASN A 279 -19.04 9.98 -25.22
N GLY A 280 -20.24 9.97 -24.64
CA GLY A 280 -21.46 9.43 -25.24
C GLY A 280 -21.88 8.05 -24.72
N PHE A 281 -21.16 7.49 -23.76
CA PHE A 281 -21.49 6.21 -23.14
C PHE A 281 -21.91 6.40 -21.68
N SER A 282 -22.94 5.68 -21.24
CA SER A 282 -23.35 5.63 -19.83
C SER A 282 -22.26 4.98 -18.96
N ASP A 283 -22.18 5.34 -17.68
CA ASP A 283 -21.28 4.73 -16.67
C ASP A 283 -21.22 3.20 -16.73
N ALA A 284 -22.32 2.55 -17.14
CA ALA A 284 -22.43 1.11 -17.35
C ALA A 284 -21.46 0.52 -18.40
N ASN A 285 -20.82 1.34 -19.23
CA ASN A 285 -19.90 0.89 -20.28
C ASN A 285 -18.42 1.07 -19.94
N LEU A 286 -18.10 1.76 -18.85
CA LEU A 286 -16.70 2.05 -18.45
C LEU A 286 -15.90 0.79 -18.11
N CYS A 287 -16.59 -0.30 -17.78
CA CYS A 287 -16.01 -1.61 -17.48
C CYS A 287 -16.31 -2.66 -18.56
N LYS A 288 -16.67 -2.22 -19.76
CA LYS A 288 -16.65 -3.08 -20.94
C LYS A 288 -15.22 -3.28 -21.41
N LEU A 289 -14.97 -4.40 -22.08
CA LEU A 289 -13.69 -4.64 -22.70
C LEU A 289 -13.62 -3.87 -24.02
N CYS A 290 -12.60 -3.01 -24.15
CA CYS A 290 -12.32 -2.29 -25.39
C CYS A 290 -10.88 -2.53 -25.85
N CYS A 291 -10.71 -2.62 -27.17
CA CYS A 291 -9.41 -2.76 -27.80
C CYS A 291 -9.24 -1.74 -28.92
N VAL A 292 -8.00 -1.37 -29.21
CA VAL A 292 -7.63 -0.49 -30.31
C VAL A 292 -7.67 -1.30 -31.60
N ASP A 293 -8.49 -0.87 -32.57
CA ASP A 293 -8.57 -1.50 -33.89
C ASP A 293 -7.37 -1.15 -34.79
N GLY A 294 -7.30 -1.73 -35.99
CA GLY A 294 -6.19 -1.49 -36.92
C GLY A 294 -6.06 -0.04 -37.42
N ASN A 295 -7.07 0.81 -37.18
CA ASN A 295 -7.05 2.24 -37.51
C ASN A 295 -6.67 3.12 -36.31
N GLY A 296 -6.36 2.53 -35.15
CA GLY A 296 -6.04 3.26 -33.92
C GLY A 296 -7.27 3.72 -33.13
N SER A 297 -8.49 3.27 -33.47
CA SER A 297 -9.70 3.63 -32.72
C SER A 297 -10.03 2.60 -31.64
N CYS A 298 -10.33 3.09 -30.43
CA CYS A 298 -10.78 2.24 -29.33
C CYS A 298 -12.24 1.81 -29.53
N LYS A 299 -12.49 0.50 -29.67
CA LYS A 299 -13.80 -0.10 -29.91
C LYS A 299 -14.12 -1.18 -28.89
N PHE A 300 -15.40 -1.46 -28.71
CA PHE A 300 -15.83 -2.61 -27.90
C PHE A 300 -15.29 -3.91 -28.50
N ALA A 301 -14.80 -4.79 -27.65
CA ALA A 301 -14.27 -6.08 -28.06
C ALA A 301 -15.31 -6.95 -28.78
N SER A 302 -16.60 -6.77 -28.48
CA SER A 302 -17.71 -7.44 -29.17
C SER A 302 -17.85 -7.08 -30.65
N GLU A 303 -17.29 -5.94 -31.08
CA GLU A 303 -17.26 -5.51 -32.49
C GLU A 303 -16.04 -6.06 -33.24
N LEU A 304 -15.10 -6.67 -32.53
CA LEU A 304 -13.85 -7.19 -33.08
C LEU A 304 -13.94 -8.70 -33.29
N SER A 305 -13.34 -9.19 -34.37
CA SER A 305 -13.29 -10.62 -34.66
C SER A 305 -12.35 -11.34 -33.70
N GLY A 306 -12.81 -12.43 -33.09
CA GLY A 306 -11.97 -13.33 -32.28
C GLY A 306 -12.03 -13.09 -30.77
N ILE A 307 -12.75 -12.07 -30.30
CA ILE A 307 -12.93 -11.81 -28.87
C ILE A 307 -14.37 -12.11 -28.46
N THR A 308 -14.55 -12.93 -27.42
CA THR A 308 -15.87 -13.32 -26.90
C THR A 308 -16.24 -12.58 -25.62
N GLU A 309 -15.23 -12.04 -24.96
CA GLU A 309 -15.29 -11.32 -23.70
C GLU A 309 -15.87 -9.93 -23.92
N THR A 310 -16.89 -9.60 -23.13
CA THR A 310 -17.61 -8.33 -23.24
C THR A 310 -17.22 -7.33 -22.15
N ASN A 311 -16.82 -7.83 -20.99
CA ASN A 311 -16.49 -7.01 -19.83
C ASN A 311 -14.98 -7.08 -19.55
N ALA A 312 -14.44 -5.97 -19.05
CA ALA A 312 -13.10 -5.95 -18.50
C ALA A 312 -13.04 -6.79 -17.21
N PHE A 313 -11.87 -7.34 -16.91
CA PHE A 313 -11.69 -8.17 -15.72
C PHE A 313 -11.73 -7.32 -14.43
N PRO A 314 -12.22 -7.86 -13.29
CA PRO A 314 -12.21 -7.12 -12.02
C PRO A 314 -10.81 -6.64 -11.62
N GLY A 315 -10.69 -5.39 -11.18
CA GLY A 315 -9.41 -4.71 -10.93
C GLY A 315 -8.80 -4.05 -12.18
N SER A 316 -9.42 -4.15 -13.36
CA SER A 316 -8.99 -3.38 -14.53
C SER A 316 -9.22 -1.90 -14.34
N LEU A 317 -8.34 -1.08 -14.91
CA LEU A 317 -8.41 0.37 -14.88
C LEU A 317 -9.62 0.88 -15.67
N CYS A 318 -10.39 1.83 -15.13
CA CYS A 318 -11.54 2.42 -15.81
C CYS A 318 -11.57 3.94 -15.69
N ASN A 319 -12.38 4.56 -16.57
CA ASN A 319 -12.59 6.00 -16.67
C ASN A 319 -11.26 6.77 -16.66
N ASP A 320 -10.38 6.64 -17.64
CA ASP A 320 -9.09 7.37 -17.68
C ASP A 320 -8.27 7.29 -16.38
N PHE A 321 -8.07 6.06 -15.90
CA PHE A 321 -7.30 5.74 -14.67
C PHE A 321 -7.90 6.34 -13.39
N GLN A 322 -9.15 6.81 -13.43
CA GLN A 322 -9.81 7.37 -12.26
C GLN A 322 -10.28 6.29 -11.27
N GLY A 323 -10.39 5.04 -11.72
CA GLY A 323 -10.92 3.96 -10.90
C GLY A 323 -10.55 2.56 -11.37
N TYR A 324 -11.19 1.59 -10.70
CA TYR A 324 -11.08 0.17 -10.99
C TYR A 324 -12.46 -0.45 -11.21
N CYS A 325 -12.55 -1.44 -12.09
CA CYS A 325 -13.77 -2.22 -12.28
C CYS A 325 -13.98 -3.22 -11.15
N ASP A 326 -15.15 -3.19 -10.52
CA ASP A 326 -15.50 -4.19 -9.51
C ASP A 326 -16.00 -5.51 -10.13
N VAL A 327 -16.32 -6.48 -9.27
CA VAL A 327 -16.86 -7.79 -9.68
C VAL A 327 -18.24 -7.73 -10.36
N PHE A 328 -18.93 -6.59 -10.28
CA PHE A 328 -20.20 -6.33 -10.94
C PHE A 328 -20.04 -5.50 -12.21
N TYR A 329 -18.80 -5.27 -12.66
CA TYR A 329 -18.46 -4.47 -13.84
C TYR A 329 -18.94 -3.02 -13.72
N VAL A 330 -18.84 -2.46 -12.52
CA VAL A 330 -19.07 -1.04 -12.25
C VAL A 330 -17.72 -0.37 -12.02
N CYS A 331 -17.50 0.77 -12.68
CA CYS A 331 -16.29 1.56 -12.46
C CYS A 331 -16.38 2.26 -11.10
N ARG A 332 -15.51 1.85 -10.18
CA ARG A 332 -15.38 2.46 -8.84
C ARG A 332 -14.22 3.42 -8.88
N GLU A 333 -14.53 4.71 -8.91
CA GLU A 333 -13.52 5.76 -8.79
C GLU A 333 -12.84 5.70 -7.43
N VAL A 334 -11.52 5.89 -7.44
CA VAL A 334 -10.73 6.00 -6.22
C VAL A 334 -10.87 7.43 -5.73
N ASP A 335 -11.56 7.63 -4.61
CA ASP A 335 -11.61 8.92 -3.94
C ASP A 335 -10.56 9.00 -2.82
N PRO A 336 -9.43 9.69 -3.05
CA PRO A 336 -8.40 9.87 -2.04
C PRO A 336 -8.85 10.81 -0.90
N SER A 337 -9.94 11.56 -1.11
CA SER A 337 -10.45 12.50 -0.12
C SER A 337 -11.42 11.77 0.79
N GLY A 338 -11.04 11.54 2.05
CA GLY A 338 -11.94 10.94 3.04
C GLY A 338 -13.31 11.64 3.13
N PRO A 339 -14.30 11.02 3.81
CA PRO A 339 -15.72 11.41 3.77
C PRO A 339 -16.01 12.89 4.13
N LEU A 340 -15.12 13.53 4.91
CA LEU A 340 -15.22 14.95 5.27
C LEU A 340 -15.14 15.90 4.06
N ASN A 341 -14.32 15.58 3.06
CA ASN A 341 -14.22 16.44 1.87
C ASN A 341 -15.42 16.24 0.95
N ASN A 342 -16.07 15.08 0.97
CA ASN A 342 -17.30 14.80 0.25
C ASN A 342 -18.48 15.58 0.82
N ILE A 343 -18.60 15.66 2.15
CA ILE A 343 -19.57 16.56 2.79
C ILE A 343 -19.29 18.01 2.39
N ARG A 344 -18.03 18.43 2.35
CA ARG A 344 -17.65 19.78 1.92
C ARG A 344 -18.02 20.04 0.45
N LYS A 345 -17.72 19.12 -0.46
CA LYS A 345 -18.09 19.22 -1.89
C LYS A 345 -19.60 19.20 -2.09
N LEU A 346 -20.33 18.35 -1.38
CA LEU A 346 -21.80 18.23 -1.47
C LEU A 346 -22.52 19.45 -0.88
N LEU A 347 -22.03 20.02 0.23
CA LEU A 347 -22.65 21.16 0.90
C LEU A 347 -22.18 22.53 0.36
N LEU A 348 -20.99 22.61 -0.24
CA LEU A 348 -20.34 23.86 -0.65
C LEU A 348 -19.82 23.80 -2.09
N SER A 349 -20.47 23.06 -2.99
CA SER A 349 -20.18 23.20 -4.42
C SER A 349 -20.53 24.62 -4.89
N GLY A 350 -19.74 25.16 -5.81
CA GLY A 350 -19.95 26.53 -6.32
C GLY A 350 -21.35 26.74 -6.91
N GLU A 351 -21.94 25.67 -7.45
CA GLU A 351 -23.29 25.65 -8.03
C GLU A 351 -24.39 25.75 -6.95
N VAL A 352 -24.22 25.05 -5.82
CA VAL A 352 -25.12 25.16 -4.67
C VAL A 352 -24.98 26.53 -4.01
N ILE A 353 -23.76 27.07 -3.91
CA ILE A 353 -23.54 28.40 -3.32
C ILE A 353 -24.20 29.50 -4.16
N GLU A 354 -24.09 29.46 -5.49
CA GLU A 354 -24.78 30.44 -6.34
C GLU A 354 -26.31 30.25 -6.31
N THR A 355 -26.81 29.00 -6.24
CA THR A 355 -28.24 28.73 -6.07
C THR A 355 -28.78 29.26 -4.73
N VAL A 356 -28.05 29.03 -3.63
CA VAL A 356 -28.40 29.51 -2.29
C VAL A 356 -28.31 31.03 -2.21
N LYS A 357 -27.34 31.65 -2.89
CA LYS A 357 -27.19 33.11 -2.97
C LYS A 357 -28.33 33.77 -3.75
N THR A 358 -28.75 33.19 -4.88
CA THR A 358 -29.94 33.66 -5.61
C THR A 358 -31.20 33.46 -4.77
N PHE A 359 -31.35 32.31 -4.11
CA PHE A 359 -32.49 32.06 -3.23
C PHE A 359 -32.55 33.03 -2.03
N LEU A 360 -31.42 33.32 -1.37
CA LEU A 360 -31.35 34.24 -0.24
C LEU A 360 -31.54 35.71 -0.65
N THR A 361 -31.26 36.07 -1.91
CA THR A 361 -31.52 37.42 -2.43
C THR A 361 -32.99 37.60 -2.81
N GLU A 362 -33.65 36.58 -3.39
CA GLU A 362 -35.07 36.62 -3.71
C GLU A 362 -35.98 36.40 -2.48
N HIS A 363 -35.58 35.53 -1.56
CA HIS A 363 -36.34 35.13 -0.37
C HIS A 363 -35.65 35.55 0.93
N TRP A 364 -35.12 36.78 0.99
CA TRP A 364 -34.38 37.31 2.14
C TRP A 364 -35.14 37.20 3.48
N TYR A 365 -36.47 37.30 3.45
CA TYR A 365 -37.33 37.15 4.62
C TYR A 365 -37.34 35.73 5.20
N VAL A 366 -37.11 34.69 4.38
CA VAL A 366 -36.96 33.30 4.83
C VAL A 366 -35.66 33.11 5.61
N GLY A 367 -34.58 33.73 5.15
CA GLY A 367 -33.30 33.75 5.86
C GLY A 367 -33.41 34.42 7.23
N ILE A 368 -34.11 35.56 7.32
CA ILE A 368 -34.36 36.25 8.58
C ILE A 368 -35.26 35.42 9.51
N ALA A 369 -36.34 34.83 9.00
CA ALA A 369 -37.24 33.99 9.78
C ALA A 369 -36.50 32.76 10.36
N ALA A 370 -35.64 32.12 9.56
CA ALA A 370 -34.80 31.02 10.00
C ALA A 370 -33.79 31.46 11.08
N GLY A 371 -33.15 32.62 10.91
CA GLY A 371 -32.25 33.20 11.91
C GLY A 371 -32.95 33.53 13.23
N VAL A 372 -34.12 34.15 13.19
CA VAL A 372 -34.95 34.44 14.37
C VAL A 372 -35.40 33.14 15.04
N GLY A 373 -35.83 32.14 14.26
CA GLY A 373 -36.17 30.80 14.76
C GLY A 373 -35.01 30.14 15.50
N LEU A 374 -33.79 30.22 14.95
CA LEU A 374 -32.59 29.66 15.55
C LEU A 374 -32.21 30.37 16.85
N ILE A 375 -32.38 31.69 16.93
CA ILE A 375 -32.18 32.47 18.15
C ILE A 375 -33.22 32.10 19.22
N ILE A 376 -34.49 31.92 18.84
CA ILE A 376 -35.55 31.49 19.77
C ILE A 376 -35.24 30.09 20.30
N ILE A 377 -34.81 29.16 19.43
CA ILE A 377 -34.41 27.81 19.84
C ILE A 377 -33.22 27.87 20.81
N LEU A 378 -32.18 28.64 20.51
CA LEU A 378 -31.03 28.82 21.40
C LEU A 378 -31.45 29.45 22.74
N ALA A 379 -32.34 30.44 22.74
CA ALA A 379 -32.87 31.05 23.96
C ALA A 379 -33.71 30.05 24.79
N VAL A 380 -34.49 29.19 24.14
CA VAL A 380 -35.23 28.12 24.80
C VAL A 380 -34.27 27.10 25.41
N ILE A 381 -33.23 26.67 24.68
CA ILE A 381 -32.20 25.75 25.19
C ILE A 381 -31.50 26.37 26.41
N VAL A 382 -31.07 27.63 26.35
CA VAL A 382 -30.45 28.32 27.49
C VAL A 382 -31.41 28.43 28.67
N LYS A 383 -32.70 28.70 28.44
CA LYS A 383 -33.70 28.82 29.51
C LYS A 383 -34.09 27.48 30.14
N VAL A 384 -34.05 26.40 29.36
CA VAL A 384 -34.29 25.02 29.83
C VAL A 384 -33.07 24.51 30.59
N CYS A 385 -31.86 24.74 30.08
CA CYS A 385 -30.61 24.30 30.70
C CYS A 385 -30.20 25.15 31.92
N SER A 386 -30.55 26.44 31.98
CA SER A 386 -30.26 27.30 33.15
C SER A 386 -31.15 27.04 34.37
N LYS A 387 -32.29 26.35 34.21
CA LYS A 387 -33.18 26.01 35.33
C LYS A 387 -32.71 24.82 36.17
N SER A 388 -31.64 24.12 35.78
CA SER A 388 -31.18 22.90 36.47
C SER A 388 -30.22 23.15 37.65
N HIS A 389 -29.84 24.39 37.98
CA HIS A 389 -28.99 24.66 39.15
C HIS A 389 -29.53 25.80 40.02
N GLY A 390 -30.41 25.45 40.97
CA GLY A 390 -30.72 26.25 42.16
C GLY A 390 -30.27 25.49 43.42
N PRO A 391 -29.60 26.14 44.39
CA PRO A 391 -28.87 25.47 45.46
C PRO A 391 -29.79 24.99 46.59
N LYS A 392 -29.51 23.81 47.15
CA LYS A 392 -30.00 23.44 48.49
C LYS A 392 -28.90 23.65 49.51
N ALA A 393 -29.03 24.71 50.30
CA ALA A 393 -28.38 24.82 51.60
C ALA A 393 -29.42 24.47 52.68
N ARG A 394 -29.11 23.56 53.62
CA ARG A 394 -28.76 23.90 55.01
C ARG A 394 -28.73 22.64 55.93
N SER A 395 -27.71 22.66 56.80
CA SER A 395 -27.62 22.12 58.17
C SER A 395 -27.62 20.61 58.41
N SER A 396 -26.47 20.10 58.87
CA SER A 396 -26.17 20.10 60.31
C SER A 396 -24.70 19.77 60.56
N SER A 397 -23.96 20.73 61.12
CA SER A 397 -22.68 20.48 61.78
C SER A 397 -22.96 20.04 63.21
N LEU A 398 -22.35 18.94 63.66
CA LEU A 398 -21.85 18.72 65.02
C LEU A 398 -21.10 17.38 65.04
N GLU A 399 -19.79 17.50 64.84
CA GLU A 399 -18.75 17.09 65.78
C GLU A 399 -18.96 15.75 66.53
N VAL A 400 -17.96 14.85 66.44
CA VAL A 400 -17.22 14.28 67.59
C VAL A 400 -16.61 12.89 67.29
N LEU A 401 -15.27 12.88 67.37
CA LEU A 401 -14.36 11.84 67.87
C LEU A 401 -14.20 10.47 67.16
N SER A 402 -12.94 10.28 66.75
CA SER A 402 -12.01 9.30 67.36
C SER A 402 -11.90 7.90 66.74
N LYS A 403 -10.74 7.76 66.08
CA LYS A 403 -9.73 6.71 66.26
C LYS A 403 -10.07 5.25 65.93
N ASN A 404 -9.08 4.72 65.22
CA ASN A 404 -8.39 3.45 65.41
C ASN A 404 -8.81 2.26 64.53
N ASN A 405 -7.82 1.90 63.71
CA ASN A 405 -7.24 0.58 63.56
C ASN A 405 -8.18 -0.58 63.19
N ARG A 406 -7.90 -1.27 62.08
CA ARG A 406 -6.91 -2.37 62.07
C ARG A 406 -6.77 -2.98 60.66
N VAL A 407 -5.49 -3.16 60.35
CA VAL A 407 -4.82 -4.14 59.48
C VAL A 407 -5.52 -5.50 59.29
N GLY A 408 -5.53 -5.96 58.03
CA GLY A 408 -5.20 -7.34 57.61
C GLY A 408 -6.36 -8.24 57.15
N PRO A 409 -6.07 -9.36 56.45
CA PRO A 409 -5.44 -9.42 55.13
C PRO A 409 -6.19 -10.37 54.14
N ARG A 410 -5.85 -10.22 52.85
CA ARG A 410 -5.57 -11.27 51.84
C ARG A 410 -6.42 -12.55 51.88
N GLU A 411 -7.15 -12.83 50.80
CA GLU A 411 -7.28 -14.19 50.28
C GLU A 411 -7.49 -14.20 48.75
N THR A 412 -6.60 -14.95 48.11
CA THR A 412 -6.63 -15.47 46.75
C THR A 412 -7.76 -16.47 46.56
N HIS A 413 -8.31 -16.61 45.36
CA HIS A 413 -8.57 -17.93 44.77
C HIS A 413 -8.84 -17.85 43.26
N MET A 414 -8.06 -18.67 42.56
CA MET A 414 -8.21 -19.31 41.23
C MET A 414 -8.13 -18.47 39.95
#